data_AF-A0A8X7NWI2-F1
#
_entry.id   AF-A0A8X7NWI2-F1
#
_cell.length_a   1.000
_cell.length_b   1.000
_cell.length_c   1.000
_cell.angle_alpha   90.00
_cell.angle_beta   90.00
_cell.angle_gamma   90.00
#
_symmetry.space_group_name_H-M   'P 1'
#
loop_
_entity.id
_entity.type
_entity.pdbx_description
1 polymer ?
#
loop_
_entity_poly.entity_id
_entity_poly.type
_entity_poly.pdbx_seq_one_letter_code
_entity_poly.pdbx_strand_id
1 'polypeptide(L)'
;MEEENEVVKTFEELGVREELVKACERLGWKNPTKIQAEALPYALEGKDVIGLAQTGSGKTGAFALPILQALLQYVNDAEPKKGRRPDPAFFACVLSPTRELAIQIAEQFEALGSDISLRCAVLVGGIDRMQQTIALGKRPHVIVATPGRLWDHMSDTKGFSLKTLKYLVLDEADRLLNEDFEKSLNQILEEIPRDRKTFLFSATMTKKVRKLQRACLRNPVKIEAASKYSTVDTLKQQYRFVPAKYKDCYLVYILTEMPDSTSMIFTRTCDGTRFMALMLRSLGFRAIPISGQMTQSKRLGALNKFKAGECNILVCTDVASRGLDIPSVDMVINYDIPTNSKDYIHRVGRTARAGRSGVGISLVNQYELEWYLQIEKLIGKKLPEYPAEEDEVLSLLERVSEAKKLSAMNMKESGGRKKRRGEDDEESERFLDGGNKGGSRDKKSSKKFKR
;
A
#
# COMPACT_ATOMS: atom_id res chain seq x y z
N MET A 1 -6.42 30.30 -23.51
CA MET A 1 -5.73 29.02 -23.71
C MET A 1 -6.82 28.00 -23.77
N GLU A 2 -7.02 27.41 -24.95
CA GLU A 2 -8.12 26.50 -25.23
C GLU A 2 -8.01 25.29 -24.31
N GLU A 3 -9.06 25.04 -23.52
CA GLU A 3 -9.25 23.77 -22.84
C GLU A 3 -9.44 22.71 -23.92
N GLU A 4 -8.41 21.92 -24.20
CA GLU A 4 -8.56 20.70 -24.99
C GLU A 4 -9.60 19.83 -24.27
N ASN A 5 -10.79 19.69 -24.88
CA ASN A 5 -11.77 18.70 -24.50
C ASN A 5 -11.13 17.30 -24.64
N GLU A 6 -10.54 16.79 -23.55
CA GLU A 6 -10.00 15.44 -23.48
C GLU A 6 -11.15 14.46 -23.76
N VAL A 7 -11.18 13.91 -24.98
CA VAL A 7 -12.16 12.89 -25.38
C VAL A 7 -12.01 11.72 -24.40
N VAL A 8 -13.04 11.50 -23.59
CA VAL A 8 -13.07 10.41 -22.60
C VAL A 8 -13.13 9.09 -23.37
N LYS A 9 -11.97 8.46 -23.58
CA LYS A 9 -11.87 7.17 -24.25
C LYS A 9 -12.47 6.07 -23.38
N THR A 10 -13.20 5.14 -23.96
CA THR A 10 -13.66 3.93 -23.25
C THR A 10 -12.60 2.84 -23.26
N PHE A 11 -12.73 1.82 -22.39
CA PHE A 11 -11.82 0.65 -22.45
C PHE A 11 -11.95 -0.10 -23.79
N GLU A 12 -13.15 -0.18 -24.34
CA GLU A 12 -13.41 -0.80 -25.64
C GLU A 12 -12.70 -0.07 -26.78
N GLU A 13 -12.76 1.27 -26.81
CA GLU A 13 -12.05 2.10 -27.80
C GLU A 13 -10.53 1.97 -27.70
N LEU A 14 -10.00 1.58 -26.54
CA LEU A 14 -8.57 1.32 -26.35
C LEU A 14 -8.16 -0.10 -26.81
N GLY A 15 -9.09 -0.90 -27.34
CA GLY A 15 -8.84 -2.25 -27.84
C GLY A 15 -8.88 -3.34 -26.76
N VAL A 16 -9.47 -3.05 -25.60
CA VAL A 16 -9.71 -4.06 -24.56
C VAL A 16 -10.89 -4.95 -24.97
N ARG A 17 -10.71 -6.27 -24.91
CA ARG A 17 -11.73 -7.26 -25.24
C ARG A 17 -12.97 -7.16 -24.35
N GLU A 18 -14.12 -7.47 -24.92
CA GLU A 18 -15.44 -7.42 -24.27
C GLU A 18 -15.48 -8.13 -22.91
N GLU A 19 -14.85 -9.31 -22.79
CA GLU A 19 -14.84 -10.05 -21.52
C GLU A 19 -14.13 -9.29 -20.39
N LEU A 20 -13.06 -8.56 -20.74
CA LEU A 20 -12.31 -7.74 -19.78
C LEU A 20 -12.99 -6.38 -19.54
N VAL A 21 -13.68 -5.83 -20.54
CA VAL A 21 -14.52 -4.62 -20.35
C VAL A 21 -15.63 -4.90 -19.34
N LYS A 22 -16.34 -6.04 -19.47
CA LYS A 22 -17.36 -6.47 -18.49
C LYS A 22 -16.77 -6.64 -17.09
N ALA A 23 -15.56 -7.17 -16.97
CA ALA A 23 -14.87 -7.27 -15.69
C ALA A 23 -14.55 -5.88 -15.11
N CYS A 24 -14.09 -4.93 -15.92
CA CYS A 24 -13.90 -3.54 -15.50
C CYS A 24 -15.20 -2.90 -15.00
N GLU A 25 -16.31 -3.08 -15.71
CA GLU A 25 -17.62 -2.55 -15.32
C GLU A 25 -18.09 -3.09 -13.95
N ARG A 26 -17.94 -4.41 -13.71
CA ARG A 26 -18.26 -5.02 -12.41
C ARG A 26 -17.41 -4.47 -11.27
N LEU A 27 -16.17 -4.10 -11.56
CA LEU A 27 -15.26 -3.47 -10.59
C LEU A 27 -15.51 -1.96 -10.45
N GLY A 28 -16.51 -1.41 -11.16
CA GLY A 28 -16.85 0.01 -11.13
C GLY A 28 -15.87 0.89 -11.92
N TRP A 29 -15.03 0.32 -12.78
CA TRP A 29 -14.09 1.04 -13.62
C TRP A 29 -14.80 1.55 -14.86
N LYS A 30 -15.50 2.69 -14.72
CA LYS A 30 -16.31 3.27 -15.81
C LYS A 30 -15.45 3.78 -16.97
N ASN A 31 -14.38 4.50 -16.65
CA ASN A 31 -13.48 5.10 -17.64
C ASN A 31 -12.02 4.74 -17.31
N PRO A 32 -11.16 4.53 -18.32
CA PRO A 32 -9.73 4.35 -18.13
C PRO A 32 -9.12 5.59 -17.50
N THR A 33 -8.21 5.39 -16.56
CA THR A 33 -7.39 6.49 -16.01
C THR A 33 -6.38 6.95 -17.06
N LYS A 34 -5.80 8.15 -16.91
CA LYS A 34 -4.81 8.71 -17.83
C LYS A 34 -3.67 7.73 -18.17
N ILE A 35 -3.09 7.09 -17.14
CA ILE A 35 -2.01 6.10 -17.35
C ILE A 35 -2.51 4.84 -18.09
N GLN A 36 -3.77 4.44 -17.92
CA GLN A 36 -4.37 3.32 -18.65
C GLN A 36 -4.63 3.71 -20.11
N ALA A 37 -5.22 4.88 -20.35
CA ALA A 37 -5.50 5.39 -21.69
C ALA A 37 -4.23 5.57 -22.54
N GLU A 38 -3.14 6.00 -21.93
CA GLU A 38 -1.85 6.14 -22.61
C GLU A 38 -1.11 4.81 -22.77
N ALA A 39 -1.20 3.88 -21.79
CA ALA A 39 -0.43 2.64 -21.81
C ALA A 39 -1.06 1.49 -22.58
N LEU A 40 -2.38 1.35 -22.51
CA LEU A 40 -3.08 0.20 -23.09
C LEU A 40 -2.80 0.02 -24.59
N PRO A 41 -2.86 1.06 -25.46
CA PRO A 41 -2.63 0.86 -26.88
C PRO A 41 -1.27 0.22 -27.18
N TYR A 42 -0.20 0.70 -26.55
CA TYR A 42 1.15 0.16 -26.75
C TYR A 42 1.36 -1.20 -26.10
N ALA A 43 0.78 -1.41 -24.92
CA ALA A 43 0.89 -2.68 -24.21
C ALA A 43 0.15 -3.81 -24.96
N LEU A 44 -1.00 -3.50 -25.56
CA LEU A 44 -1.79 -4.44 -26.37
C LEU A 44 -1.12 -4.77 -27.72
N GLU A 45 -0.37 -3.83 -28.31
CA GLU A 45 0.53 -4.10 -29.44
C GLU A 45 1.73 -5.00 -29.07
N GLY A 46 1.90 -5.32 -27.79
CA GLY A 46 3.02 -6.13 -27.29
C GLY A 46 4.34 -5.36 -27.25
N LYS A 47 4.33 -4.05 -27.06
CA LYS A 47 5.57 -3.28 -26.79
C LYS A 47 5.91 -3.37 -25.30
N ASP A 48 7.20 -3.24 -24.99
CA ASP A 48 7.64 -3.01 -23.61
C ASP A 48 7.20 -1.61 -23.16
N VAL A 49 6.84 -1.46 -21.88
CA VAL A 49 6.25 -0.20 -21.36
C VAL A 49 6.97 0.26 -20.11
N ILE A 50 7.23 1.56 -20.03
CA ILE A 50 7.65 2.25 -18.81
C ILE A 50 6.55 3.22 -18.42
N GLY A 51 5.84 2.93 -17.33
CA GLY A 51 4.82 3.80 -16.78
C GLY A 51 5.33 4.58 -15.58
N LEU A 52 5.46 5.90 -15.71
CA LEU A 52 5.74 6.81 -14.61
C LEU A 52 4.45 7.44 -14.11
N ALA A 53 3.94 6.89 -13.01
CA ALA A 53 2.73 7.39 -12.39
C ALA A 53 2.72 7.13 -10.87
N GLN A 54 2.05 8.03 -10.16
CA GLN A 54 1.88 7.96 -8.71
C GLN A 54 1.05 6.73 -8.27
N THR A 55 1.15 6.35 -7.00
CA THR A 55 0.29 5.30 -6.42
C THR A 55 -1.18 5.72 -6.51
N GLY A 56 -2.07 4.77 -6.82
CA GLY A 56 -3.51 5.06 -6.96
C GLY A 56 -3.92 5.64 -8.32
N SER A 57 -3.01 5.79 -9.27
CA SER A 57 -3.31 6.26 -10.64
C SER A 57 -3.93 5.20 -11.56
N GLY A 58 -4.13 3.95 -11.09
CA GLY A 58 -4.67 2.86 -11.91
C GLY A 58 -3.62 2.00 -12.63
N LYS A 59 -2.33 2.08 -12.24
CA LYS A 59 -1.22 1.30 -12.83
C LYS A 59 -1.49 -0.20 -12.93
N THR A 60 -2.14 -0.78 -11.91
CA THR A 60 -2.46 -2.21 -11.91
C THR A 60 -3.32 -2.61 -13.11
N GLY A 61 -4.37 -1.84 -13.43
CA GLY A 61 -5.17 -2.06 -14.63
C GLY A 61 -4.35 -1.90 -15.92
N ALA A 62 -3.43 -0.94 -15.96
CA ALA A 62 -2.60 -0.66 -17.12
C ALA A 62 -1.65 -1.81 -17.51
N PHE A 63 -1.22 -2.66 -16.56
CA PHE A 63 -0.48 -3.88 -16.88
C PHE A 63 -1.30 -5.17 -16.83
N ALA A 64 -2.35 -5.25 -15.99
CA ALA A 64 -3.12 -6.47 -15.84
C ALA A 64 -3.98 -6.75 -17.07
N LEU A 65 -4.69 -5.75 -17.60
CA LEU A 65 -5.54 -5.89 -18.79
C LEU A 65 -4.80 -6.45 -20.01
N PRO A 66 -3.65 -5.90 -20.45
CA PRO A 66 -2.93 -6.43 -21.61
C PRO A 66 -2.38 -7.84 -21.37
N ILE A 67 -1.98 -8.17 -20.13
CA ILE A 67 -1.53 -9.53 -19.77
C ILE A 67 -2.68 -10.53 -19.87
N LEU A 68 -3.85 -10.19 -19.33
CA LEU A 68 -5.04 -11.05 -19.37
C LEU A 68 -5.57 -11.23 -20.79
N GLN A 69 -5.55 -10.16 -21.60
CA GLN A 69 -5.91 -10.24 -23.02
C GLN A 69 -4.96 -11.15 -23.80
N ALA A 70 -3.64 -11.01 -23.59
CA ALA A 70 -2.65 -11.87 -24.22
C ALA A 70 -2.75 -13.33 -23.76
N LEU A 71 -3.11 -13.56 -22.49
CA LEU A 71 -3.37 -14.90 -21.95
C LEU A 71 -4.60 -15.54 -22.63
N LEU A 72 -5.70 -14.81 -22.76
CA LEU A 72 -6.90 -15.25 -23.48
C LEU A 72 -6.58 -15.61 -24.93
N GLN A 73 -5.84 -14.73 -25.62
CA GLN A 73 -5.43 -14.97 -26.98
C GLN A 73 -4.54 -16.21 -27.09
N TYR A 74 -3.58 -16.37 -26.18
CA TYR A 74 -2.70 -17.54 -26.15
C TYR A 74 -3.45 -18.86 -25.95
N VAL A 75 -4.54 -18.86 -25.18
CA VAL A 75 -5.37 -20.05 -24.96
C VAL A 75 -6.30 -20.33 -26.14
N ASN A 76 -6.83 -19.28 -26.79
CA ASN A 76 -7.80 -19.40 -27.89
C ASN A 76 -7.13 -19.70 -29.24
N ASP A 77 -6.05 -19.00 -29.57
CA ASP A 77 -5.42 -19.03 -30.90
C ASP A 77 -4.42 -20.18 -31.04
N ALA A 78 -4.14 -20.90 -29.96
CA ALA A 78 -3.15 -21.94 -30.00
C ALA A 78 -3.66 -23.21 -30.69
N GLU A 79 -3.11 -23.47 -31.87
CA GLU A 79 -3.24 -24.77 -32.51
C GLU A 79 -2.68 -25.88 -31.59
N PRO A 80 -3.42 -27.00 -31.40
CA PRO A 80 -2.96 -28.12 -30.61
C PRO A 80 -1.68 -28.73 -31.21
N LYS A 81 -0.51 -28.40 -30.66
CA LYS A 81 0.73 -29.08 -31.04
C LYS A 81 0.73 -30.49 -30.44
N LYS A 82 0.79 -31.51 -31.30
CA LYS A 82 0.75 -32.93 -30.89
C LYS A 82 -0.48 -33.27 -30.02
N GLY A 83 -1.64 -32.71 -30.36
CA GLY A 83 -2.91 -32.99 -29.67
C GLY A 83 -3.04 -32.40 -28.26
N ARG A 84 -2.10 -31.57 -27.81
CA ARG A 84 -2.18 -30.85 -26.53
C ARG A 84 -2.25 -29.35 -26.77
N ARG A 85 -3.23 -28.69 -26.14
CA ARG A 85 -3.24 -27.23 -26.04
C ARG A 85 -2.00 -26.78 -25.25
N PRO A 86 -1.44 -25.59 -25.53
CA PRO A 86 -0.31 -25.09 -24.77
C PRO A 86 -0.75 -24.89 -23.32
N ASP A 87 0.20 -25.14 -22.42
CA ASP A 87 -0.01 -24.90 -21.01
C ASP A 87 0.27 -23.42 -20.69
N PRO A 88 -0.75 -22.63 -20.30
CA PRO A 88 -0.57 -21.23 -19.95
C PRO A 88 0.02 -21.02 -18.55
N ALA A 89 0.50 -22.08 -17.89
CA ALA A 89 1.16 -21.96 -16.59
C ALA A 89 2.35 -20.99 -16.65
N PHE A 90 2.45 -20.16 -15.61
CA PHE A 90 3.54 -19.20 -15.41
C PHE A 90 3.69 -18.20 -16.57
N PHE A 91 2.56 -17.81 -17.19
CA PHE A 91 2.50 -16.87 -18.31
C PHE A 91 3.04 -15.49 -17.93
N ALA A 92 2.72 -15.02 -16.72
CA ALA A 92 3.17 -13.71 -16.22
C ALA A 92 3.73 -13.80 -14.80
N CYS A 93 4.70 -12.94 -14.52
CA CYS A 93 5.31 -12.75 -13.21
C CYS A 93 5.35 -11.27 -12.87
N VAL A 94 4.79 -10.90 -11.73
CA VAL A 94 4.75 -9.53 -11.23
C VAL A 94 5.59 -9.45 -9.97
N LEU A 95 6.66 -8.66 -10.02
CA LEU A 95 7.50 -8.38 -8.87
C LEU A 95 7.07 -7.09 -8.19
N SER A 96 6.92 -7.18 -6.88
CA SER A 96 6.50 -6.07 -6.01
C SER A 96 7.37 -6.03 -4.75
N PRO A 97 7.70 -4.82 -4.22
CA PRO A 97 8.63 -4.68 -3.10
C PRO A 97 8.04 -5.10 -1.75
N THR A 98 6.71 -5.24 -1.63
CA THR A 98 6.07 -5.55 -0.35
C THR A 98 5.09 -6.70 -0.50
N ARG A 99 4.91 -7.46 0.58
CA ARG A 99 4.06 -8.65 0.59
C ARG A 99 2.61 -8.27 0.34
N GLU A 100 2.22 -7.16 0.95
CA GLU A 100 0.87 -6.65 0.93
C GLU A 100 0.53 -6.14 -0.47
N LEU A 101 1.43 -5.41 -1.14
CA LEU A 101 1.20 -4.96 -2.52
C LEU A 101 1.12 -6.15 -3.47
N ALA A 102 1.91 -7.20 -3.23
CA ALA A 102 1.79 -8.44 -4.01
C ALA A 102 0.42 -9.12 -3.84
N ILE A 103 -0.11 -9.17 -2.61
CA ILE A 103 -1.46 -9.70 -2.36
C ILE A 103 -2.51 -8.84 -3.07
N GLN A 104 -2.45 -7.51 -2.95
CA GLN A 104 -3.36 -6.59 -3.63
C GLN A 104 -3.36 -6.77 -5.14
N ILE A 105 -2.18 -6.86 -5.75
CA ILE A 105 -2.06 -7.04 -7.19
C ILE A 105 -2.70 -8.37 -7.59
N ALA A 106 -2.47 -9.45 -6.82
CA ALA A 106 -3.08 -10.75 -7.11
C ALA A 106 -4.62 -10.70 -7.01
N GLU A 107 -5.18 -10.05 -5.99
CA GLU A 107 -6.63 -9.84 -5.86
C GLU A 107 -7.20 -9.08 -7.07
N GLN A 108 -6.50 -8.07 -7.57
CA GLN A 108 -6.90 -7.34 -8.78
C GLN A 108 -6.85 -8.21 -10.04
N PHE A 109 -5.81 -9.03 -10.20
CA PHE A 109 -5.74 -10.00 -11.29
C PHE A 109 -6.90 -11.00 -11.22
N GLU A 110 -7.16 -11.57 -10.05
CA GLU A 110 -8.26 -12.54 -9.84
C GLU A 110 -9.63 -11.92 -10.11
N ALA A 111 -9.84 -10.68 -9.66
CA ALA A 111 -11.08 -9.95 -9.90
C ALA A 111 -11.31 -9.69 -11.40
N LEU A 112 -10.30 -9.19 -12.11
CA LEU A 112 -10.35 -8.96 -13.56
C LEU A 112 -10.45 -10.26 -14.36
N GLY A 113 -9.81 -11.33 -13.87
CA GLY A 113 -9.73 -12.63 -14.55
C GLY A 113 -10.79 -13.64 -14.14
N SER A 114 -11.79 -13.22 -13.36
CA SER A 114 -12.83 -14.09 -12.78
C SER A 114 -13.57 -14.91 -13.85
N ASP A 115 -13.98 -14.28 -14.94
CA ASP A 115 -14.75 -14.94 -16.01
C ASP A 115 -13.90 -15.86 -16.89
N ILE A 116 -12.57 -15.76 -16.80
CA ILE A 116 -11.64 -16.48 -17.67
C ILE A 116 -10.89 -17.58 -16.91
N SER A 117 -11.40 -17.96 -15.74
CA SER A 117 -10.82 -19.00 -14.86
C SER A 117 -9.34 -18.75 -14.56
N LEU A 118 -8.97 -17.49 -14.32
CA LEU A 118 -7.59 -17.12 -13.98
C LEU A 118 -7.15 -17.82 -12.69
N ARG A 119 -5.93 -18.37 -12.70
CA ARG A 119 -5.27 -18.89 -11.50
C ARG A 119 -4.08 -18.01 -11.17
N CYS A 120 -4.08 -17.43 -9.99
CA CYS A 120 -2.97 -16.65 -9.45
C CYS A 120 -2.28 -17.40 -8.31
N ALA A 121 -1.00 -17.12 -8.09
CA ALA A 121 -0.31 -17.51 -6.87
C ALA A 121 0.51 -16.34 -6.32
N VAL A 122 0.45 -16.15 -5.00
CA VAL A 122 1.19 -15.11 -4.30
C VAL A 122 2.40 -15.73 -3.61
N LEU A 123 3.61 -15.26 -3.96
CA LEU A 123 4.86 -15.74 -3.38
C LEU A 123 5.54 -14.66 -2.53
N VAL A 124 5.28 -14.68 -1.23
CA VAL A 124 5.80 -13.67 -0.30
C VAL A 124 6.42 -14.26 0.96
N GLY A 125 7.38 -13.54 1.55
CA GLY A 125 7.99 -13.94 2.83
C GLY A 125 6.98 -13.99 3.98
N GLY A 126 7.27 -14.71 5.06
CA GLY A 126 6.46 -14.74 6.28
C GLY A 126 5.09 -15.43 6.17
N ILE A 127 4.75 -15.96 4.99
CA ILE A 127 3.71 -16.97 4.80
C ILE A 127 4.38 -18.33 4.71
N ASP A 128 3.69 -19.37 5.13
CA ASP A 128 4.19 -20.75 5.07
C ASP A 128 4.65 -21.12 3.65
N ARG A 129 5.84 -21.72 3.56
CA ARG A 129 6.47 -22.07 2.28
C ARG A 129 5.78 -23.26 1.64
N MET A 130 5.28 -24.22 2.44
CA MET A 130 4.62 -25.42 1.92
C MET A 130 3.29 -25.04 1.24
N GLN A 131 2.51 -24.14 1.83
CA GLN A 131 1.30 -23.58 1.19
C GLN A 131 1.59 -22.96 -0.18
N GLN A 132 2.69 -22.20 -0.31
CA GLN A 132 3.12 -21.61 -1.57
C GLN A 132 3.57 -22.68 -2.58
N THR A 133 4.28 -23.72 -2.13
CA THR A 133 4.64 -24.87 -2.97
C THR A 133 3.40 -25.60 -3.51
N ILE A 134 2.37 -25.79 -2.67
CA ILE A 134 1.09 -26.40 -3.09
C ILE A 134 0.40 -25.51 -4.12
N ALA A 135 0.39 -24.18 -3.92
CA ALA A 135 -0.18 -23.23 -4.87
C ALA A 135 0.54 -23.27 -6.24
N LEU A 136 1.89 -23.37 -6.24
CA LEU A 136 2.67 -23.56 -7.46
C LEU A 136 2.35 -24.88 -8.17
N GLY A 137 2.09 -25.94 -7.41
CA GLY A 137 1.65 -27.24 -7.94
C GLY A 137 0.33 -27.17 -8.73
N LYS A 138 -0.53 -26.19 -8.45
CA LYS A 138 -1.78 -25.93 -9.19
C LYS A 138 -1.55 -25.22 -10.54
N ARG A 139 -0.29 -24.97 -10.93
CA ARG A 139 0.10 -24.37 -12.22
C ARG A 139 -0.66 -23.06 -12.50
N PRO A 140 -0.45 -22.02 -11.67
CA PRO A 140 -1.07 -20.72 -11.84
C PRO A 140 -0.64 -20.07 -13.16
N HIS A 141 -1.51 -19.26 -13.77
CA HIS A 141 -1.19 -18.46 -14.95
C HIS A 141 -0.33 -17.23 -14.60
N VAL A 142 -0.63 -16.61 -13.46
CA VAL A 142 0.05 -15.39 -12.98
C VAL A 142 0.69 -15.66 -11.63
N ILE A 143 1.95 -15.28 -11.48
CA ILE A 143 2.64 -15.24 -10.19
C ILE A 143 2.83 -13.79 -9.78
N VAL A 144 2.44 -13.45 -8.56
CA VAL A 144 2.74 -12.14 -7.96
C VAL A 144 3.63 -12.38 -6.75
N ALA A 145 4.78 -11.72 -6.69
CA ALA A 145 5.80 -12.10 -5.73
C ALA A 145 6.68 -10.95 -5.23
N THR A 146 7.22 -11.14 -4.02
CA THR A 146 8.40 -10.40 -3.57
C THR A 146 9.68 -11.09 -4.08
N PRO A 147 10.72 -10.35 -4.51
CA PRO A 147 11.92 -10.94 -5.13
C PRO A 147 12.57 -12.06 -4.32
N GLY A 148 12.78 -11.86 -3.02
CA GLY A 148 13.44 -12.86 -2.17
C GLY A 148 12.70 -14.20 -2.10
N ARG A 149 11.37 -14.18 -1.96
CA ARG A 149 10.57 -15.41 -1.88
C ARG A 149 10.43 -16.09 -3.25
N LEU A 150 10.33 -15.33 -4.34
CA LEU A 150 10.34 -15.92 -5.67
C LEU A 150 11.65 -16.66 -5.94
N TRP A 151 12.79 -16.02 -5.61
CA TRP A 151 14.10 -16.62 -5.79
C TRP A 151 14.27 -17.92 -4.99
N ASP A 152 13.86 -17.95 -3.71
CA ASP A 152 13.81 -19.17 -2.88
C ASP A 152 13.03 -20.28 -3.59
N HIS A 153 11.84 -19.99 -4.11
CA HIS A 153 11.09 -21.01 -4.87
C HIS A 153 11.79 -21.44 -6.15
N MET A 154 12.36 -20.51 -6.93
CA MET A 154 13.08 -20.84 -8.17
C MET A 154 14.31 -21.71 -7.94
N SER A 155 15.01 -21.51 -6.82
CA SER A 155 16.20 -22.29 -6.46
C SER A 155 15.85 -23.64 -5.83
N ASP A 156 14.87 -23.67 -4.93
CA ASP A 156 14.68 -24.78 -3.99
C ASP A 156 13.34 -25.51 -4.14
N THR A 157 12.52 -25.20 -5.16
CA THR A 157 11.27 -25.92 -5.46
C THR A 157 11.42 -26.76 -6.72
N LYS A 158 11.50 -28.09 -6.53
CA LYS A 158 11.66 -29.04 -7.64
C LYS A 158 10.54 -28.90 -8.67
N GLY A 159 10.92 -28.74 -9.93
CA GLY A 159 9.99 -28.67 -11.06
C GLY A 159 9.33 -27.30 -11.26
N PHE A 160 9.62 -26.30 -10.42
CA PHE A 160 9.21 -24.92 -10.66
C PHE A 160 10.27 -24.19 -11.49
N SER A 161 9.84 -23.52 -12.55
CA SER A 161 10.71 -22.73 -13.41
C SER A 161 9.91 -21.68 -14.17
N LEU A 162 10.52 -20.51 -14.39
CA LEU A 162 9.96 -19.41 -15.19
C LEU A 162 10.55 -19.33 -16.61
N LYS A 163 11.15 -20.42 -17.11
CA LYS A 163 11.77 -20.45 -18.45
C LYS A 163 10.80 -20.17 -19.61
N THR A 164 9.50 -20.37 -19.40
CA THR A 164 8.44 -20.14 -20.41
C THR A 164 7.71 -18.81 -20.25
N LEU A 165 8.16 -17.96 -19.32
CA LEU A 165 7.52 -16.69 -18.97
C LEU A 165 7.36 -15.77 -20.20
N LYS A 166 6.15 -15.23 -20.39
CA LYS A 166 5.83 -14.30 -21.49
C LYS A 166 5.79 -12.84 -21.06
N TYR A 167 5.42 -12.59 -19.81
CA TYR A 167 5.34 -11.24 -19.25
C TYR A 167 6.08 -11.12 -17.92
N LEU A 168 6.89 -10.08 -17.79
CA LEU A 168 7.46 -9.62 -16.53
C LEU A 168 6.93 -8.23 -16.20
N VAL A 169 6.43 -8.03 -14.99
CA VAL A 169 6.08 -6.71 -14.46
C VAL A 169 6.98 -6.38 -13.27
N LEU A 170 7.51 -5.17 -13.26
CA LEU A 170 8.28 -4.60 -12.16
C LEU A 170 7.49 -3.41 -11.62
N ASP A 171 6.66 -3.63 -10.59
CA ASP A 171 5.89 -2.55 -9.95
C ASP A 171 6.64 -1.96 -8.75
N GLU A 172 6.47 -0.65 -8.55
CA GLU A 172 7.29 0.17 -7.64
C GLU A 172 8.80 -0.10 -7.83
N ALA A 173 9.27 -0.06 -9.09
CA ALA A 173 10.60 -0.48 -9.48
C ALA A 173 11.76 0.27 -8.79
N ASP A 174 11.55 1.52 -8.35
CA ASP A 174 12.53 2.25 -7.55
C ASP A 174 12.79 1.61 -6.19
N ARG A 175 11.82 0.89 -5.63
CA ARG A 175 11.93 0.20 -4.33
C ARG A 175 12.42 -1.24 -4.45
N LEU A 176 12.20 -1.89 -5.60
CA LEU A 176 12.79 -3.19 -5.90
C LEU A 176 14.33 -3.15 -5.96
N LEU A 177 14.92 -1.95 -6.02
CA LEU A 177 16.37 -1.70 -6.09
C LEU A 177 16.98 -1.26 -4.75
N ASN A 178 16.26 -1.47 -3.64
CA ASN A 178 16.83 -1.40 -2.30
C ASN A 178 17.75 -2.59 -2.04
N GLU A 179 18.71 -2.44 -1.11
CA GLU A 179 19.78 -3.44 -0.86
C GLU A 179 19.24 -4.84 -0.57
N ASP A 180 18.09 -4.95 0.11
CA ASP A 180 17.45 -6.23 0.47
C ASP A 180 16.96 -7.04 -0.74
N PHE A 181 16.63 -6.39 -1.87
CA PHE A 181 15.99 -7.03 -3.02
C PHE A 181 16.85 -7.04 -4.28
N GLU A 182 17.81 -6.12 -4.41
CA GLU A 182 18.61 -5.95 -5.62
C GLU A 182 19.33 -7.25 -6.01
N LYS A 183 19.86 -8.01 -5.02
CA LYS A 183 20.52 -9.29 -5.27
C LYS A 183 19.55 -10.34 -5.85
N SER A 184 18.44 -10.60 -5.17
CA SER A 184 17.46 -11.59 -5.62
C SER A 184 16.83 -11.20 -6.97
N LEU A 185 16.59 -9.90 -7.19
CA LEU A 185 16.08 -9.41 -8.46
C LEU A 185 17.05 -9.73 -9.61
N ASN A 186 18.34 -9.47 -9.45
CA ASN A 186 19.33 -9.77 -10.48
C ASN A 186 19.38 -11.28 -10.79
N GLN A 187 19.35 -12.13 -9.77
CA GLN A 187 19.34 -13.60 -9.93
C GLN A 187 18.08 -14.08 -10.69
N ILE A 188 16.90 -13.51 -10.38
CA ILE A 188 15.67 -13.81 -11.13
C ILE A 188 15.82 -13.40 -12.60
N LEU A 189 16.32 -12.18 -12.86
CA LEU A 189 16.47 -11.66 -14.23
C LEU A 189 17.44 -12.49 -15.09
N GLU A 190 18.42 -13.16 -14.47
CA GLU A 190 19.35 -14.06 -15.14
C GLU A 190 18.71 -15.40 -15.55
N GLU A 191 17.78 -15.93 -14.74
CA GLU A 191 17.13 -17.23 -14.98
C GLU A 191 15.88 -17.17 -15.90
N ILE A 192 15.21 -16.02 -15.98
CA ILE A 192 14.01 -15.84 -16.82
C ILE A 192 14.37 -15.56 -18.29
N PRO A 193 13.52 -15.94 -19.27
CA PRO A 193 13.81 -15.75 -20.68
C PRO A 193 13.95 -14.27 -21.05
N ARG A 194 14.94 -13.93 -21.88
CA ARG A 194 15.12 -12.58 -22.43
C ARG A 194 14.06 -12.21 -23.47
N ASP A 195 13.49 -13.21 -24.15
CA ASP A 195 12.40 -13.01 -25.10
C ASP A 195 11.05 -13.08 -24.37
N ARG A 196 10.65 -11.92 -23.85
CA ARG A 196 9.41 -11.70 -23.11
C ARG A 196 9.02 -10.22 -23.26
N LYS A 197 7.79 -9.88 -22.90
CA LYS A 197 7.37 -8.49 -22.73
C LYS A 197 7.63 -8.05 -21.30
N THR A 198 8.19 -6.85 -21.14
CA THR A 198 8.49 -6.31 -19.81
C THR A 198 7.80 -4.97 -19.61
N PHE A 199 7.08 -4.86 -18.50
CA PHE A 199 6.47 -3.61 -18.04
C PHE A 199 7.13 -3.13 -16.75
N LEU A 200 7.62 -1.90 -16.75
CA LEU A 200 8.25 -1.27 -15.59
C LEU A 200 7.39 -0.09 -15.14
N PHE A 201 6.89 -0.18 -13.92
CA PHE A 201 6.08 0.86 -13.31
C PHE A 201 6.80 1.44 -12.09
N SER A 202 6.92 2.75 -12.03
CA SER A 202 7.60 3.45 -10.94
C SER A 202 6.98 4.82 -10.70
N ALA A 203 7.04 5.30 -9.46
CA ALA A 203 6.74 6.70 -9.19
C ALA A 203 7.90 7.61 -9.62
N THR A 204 9.14 7.09 -9.63
CA THR A 204 10.34 7.92 -9.83
C THR A 204 11.37 7.27 -10.76
N MET A 205 12.04 8.09 -11.57
CA MET A 205 13.15 7.65 -12.45
C MET A 205 14.53 7.97 -11.87
N THR A 206 14.94 7.17 -10.88
CA THR A 206 16.29 7.22 -10.32
C THR A 206 17.35 6.71 -11.31
N LYS A 207 18.63 6.97 -11.02
CA LYS A 207 19.75 6.39 -11.77
C LYS A 207 19.71 4.85 -11.74
N LYS A 208 19.37 4.26 -10.59
CA LYS A 208 19.21 2.80 -10.44
C LYS A 208 18.08 2.28 -11.34
N VAL A 209 16.91 2.93 -11.36
CA VAL A 209 15.79 2.52 -12.24
C VAL A 209 16.16 2.62 -13.72
N ARG A 210 16.91 3.66 -14.13
CA ARG A 210 17.43 3.74 -15.52
C ARG A 210 18.38 2.59 -15.86
N LYS A 211 19.20 2.14 -14.90
CA LYS A 211 20.08 0.98 -15.09
C LYS A 211 19.26 -0.31 -15.22
N LEU A 212 18.27 -0.50 -14.34
CA LEU A 212 17.33 -1.62 -14.41
C LEU A 212 16.60 -1.64 -15.75
N GLN A 213 16.08 -0.50 -16.20
CA GLN A 213 15.42 -0.34 -17.50
C GLN A 213 16.28 -0.90 -18.64
N ARG A 214 17.56 -0.49 -18.71
CA ARG A 214 18.49 -0.93 -19.76
C ARG A 214 18.79 -2.43 -19.71
N ALA A 215 18.68 -3.04 -18.53
CA ALA A 215 18.97 -4.45 -18.33
C ALA A 215 17.78 -5.36 -18.70
N CYS A 216 16.53 -4.89 -18.53
CA CYS A 216 15.35 -5.76 -18.65
C CYS A 216 14.34 -5.39 -19.76
N LEU A 217 14.38 -4.19 -20.35
CA LEU A 217 13.45 -3.78 -21.41
C LEU A 217 14.13 -3.65 -22.78
N ARG A 218 13.35 -3.84 -23.86
CA ARG A 218 13.76 -3.69 -25.26
C ARG A 218 12.89 -2.65 -25.98
N ASN A 219 13.50 -1.55 -26.43
CA ASN A 219 12.82 -0.43 -27.10
C ASN A 219 11.48 -0.03 -26.44
N PRO A 220 11.47 0.27 -25.12
CA PRO A 220 10.23 0.49 -24.41
C PRO A 220 9.57 1.82 -24.77
N VAL A 221 8.24 1.84 -24.80
CA VAL A 221 7.45 3.08 -24.82
C VAL A 221 7.44 3.67 -23.42
N LYS A 222 7.78 4.95 -23.32
CA LYS A 222 7.81 5.67 -22.05
C LYS A 222 6.61 6.58 -21.93
N ILE A 223 5.90 6.44 -20.82
CA ILE A 223 4.63 7.11 -20.54
C ILE A 223 4.78 7.86 -19.22
N GLU A 224 4.60 9.18 -19.26
CA GLU A 224 4.75 10.07 -18.11
C GLU A 224 3.41 10.75 -17.82
N ALA A 225 2.56 10.09 -17.03
CA ALA A 225 1.23 10.60 -16.71
C ALA A 225 1.23 11.66 -15.58
N ALA A 226 2.41 12.06 -15.07
CA ALA A 226 2.58 13.11 -14.07
C ALA A 226 3.85 13.92 -14.33
N SER A 227 3.80 15.24 -14.10
CA SER A 227 5.02 16.05 -14.05
C SER A 227 5.88 15.54 -12.87
N LYS A 228 7.20 15.49 -13.06
CA LYS A 228 8.15 14.91 -12.10
C LYS A 228 7.86 15.44 -10.69
N TYR A 229 7.30 14.59 -9.83
CA TYR A 229 7.02 14.87 -8.41
C TYR A 229 5.85 15.84 -8.12
N SER A 230 4.81 15.89 -8.95
CA SER A 230 3.57 16.59 -8.60
C SER A 230 2.63 15.73 -7.74
N THR A 231 2.05 16.33 -6.71
CA THR A 231 0.84 15.82 -6.03
C THR A 231 -0.41 16.15 -6.85
N VAL A 232 -1.52 15.43 -6.65
CA VAL A 232 -2.81 15.77 -7.26
C VAL A 232 -3.29 17.16 -6.85
N ASP A 233 -4.03 17.85 -7.72
CA ASP A 233 -4.52 19.21 -7.46
C ASP A 233 -5.59 19.25 -6.36
N THR A 234 -6.32 18.15 -6.15
CA THR A 234 -7.32 17.99 -5.09
C THR A 234 -6.71 17.80 -3.70
N LEU A 235 -5.38 17.69 -3.59
CA LEU A 235 -4.67 17.48 -2.33
C LEU A 235 -4.18 18.82 -1.75
N LYS A 236 -4.86 19.26 -0.69
CA LYS A 236 -4.43 20.42 0.11
C LYS A 236 -3.25 20.00 1.00
N GLN A 237 -2.08 20.61 0.78
CA GLN A 237 -0.88 20.34 1.56
C GLN A 237 -0.56 21.53 2.43
N GLN A 238 -0.37 21.30 3.72
CA GLN A 238 -0.05 22.32 4.70
C GLN A 238 1.09 21.85 5.62
N TYR A 239 1.79 22.79 6.22
CA TYR A 239 2.78 22.51 7.26
C TYR A 239 2.45 23.33 8.52
N ARG A 240 2.91 22.91 9.69
CA ARG A 240 2.91 23.75 10.90
C ARG A 240 4.27 23.63 11.56
N PHE A 241 4.93 24.77 11.78
CA PHE A 241 6.14 24.79 12.58
C PHE A 241 5.77 24.74 14.05
N VAL A 242 6.28 23.74 14.77
CA VAL A 242 5.89 23.48 16.16
C VAL A 242 7.13 23.19 17.01
N PRO A 243 7.26 23.78 18.21
CA PRO A 243 8.32 23.36 19.12
C PRO A 243 8.14 21.88 19.48
N ALA A 244 9.23 21.10 19.45
CA ALA A 244 9.18 19.65 19.69
C ALA A 244 8.43 19.25 20.97
N LYS A 245 8.48 20.10 22.02
CA LYS A 245 7.78 19.90 23.30
C LYS A 245 6.25 19.86 23.15
N TYR A 246 5.68 20.65 22.24
CA TYR A 246 4.24 20.83 22.07
C TYR A 246 3.66 20.03 20.90
N LYS A 247 4.50 19.25 20.20
CA LYS A 247 4.14 18.54 18.97
C LYS A 247 2.94 17.61 19.14
N ASP A 248 2.83 16.91 20.28
CA ASP A 248 1.68 16.06 20.58
C ASP A 248 0.38 16.88 20.79
N CYS A 249 0.47 18.09 21.34
CA CYS A 249 -0.69 18.97 21.53
C CYS A 249 -1.25 19.43 20.18
N TYR A 250 -0.37 19.81 19.24
CA TYR A 250 -0.77 20.16 17.88
C TYR A 250 -1.39 18.97 17.13
N LEU A 251 -0.86 17.76 17.31
CA LEU A 251 -1.47 16.56 16.73
C LEU A 251 -2.91 16.37 17.24
N VAL A 252 -3.10 16.47 18.57
CA VAL A 252 -4.41 16.28 19.19
C VAL A 252 -5.39 17.38 18.78
N TYR A 253 -4.91 18.63 18.67
CA TYR A 253 -5.69 19.75 18.16
C TYR A 253 -6.25 19.47 16.76
N ILE A 254 -5.38 19.12 15.81
CA ILE A 254 -5.76 18.80 14.43
C ILE A 254 -6.77 17.64 14.37
N LEU A 255 -6.58 16.59 15.17
CA LEU A 255 -7.50 15.46 15.23
C LEU A 255 -8.86 15.84 15.84
N THR A 256 -8.90 16.86 16.72
CA THR A 256 -10.13 17.35 17.35
C THR A 256 -10.93 18.25 16.42
N GLU A 257 -10.27 19.00 15.52
CA GLU A 257 -10.95 19.78 14.47
C GLU A 257 -11.63 18.89 13.41
N MET A 258 -11.16 17.65 13.24
CA MET A 258 -11.66 16.69 12.26
C MET A 258 -11.93 15.30 12.88
N PRO A 259 -12.84 15.19 13.87
CA PRO A 259 -12.97 14.01 14.73
C PRO A 259 -13.44 12.74 13.99
N ASP A 260 -14.24 12.89 12.94
CA ASP A 260 -14.78 11.78 12.14
C ASP A 260 -13.92 11.43 10.93
N SER A 261 -12.88 12.22 10.63
CA SER A 261 -12.04 12.00 9.46
C SER A 261 -11.19 10.75 9.60
N THR A 262 -11.19 9.92 8.55
CA THR A 262 -10.23 8.82 8.46
C THR A 262 -8.83 9.39 8.29
N SER A 263 -7.91 9.01 9.17
CA SER A 263 -6.61 9.66 9.31
C SER A 263 -5.47 8.65 9.32
N MET A 264 -4.40 8.94 8.57
CA MET A 264 -3.13 8.22 8.65
C MET A 264 -2.05 9.10 9.28
N ILE A 265 -1.47 8.65 10.39
CA ILE A 265 -0.41 9.35 11.10
C ILE A 265 0.91 8.59 10.88
N PHE A 266 1.89 9.28 10.30
CA PHE A 266 3.20 8.70 10.03
C PHE A 266 4.21 9.05 11.12
N THR A 267 4.76 8.03 11.77
CA THR A 267 5.85 8.15 12.73
C THR A 267 7.11 7.42 12.24
N ARG A 268 8.28 7.84 12.69
CA ARG A 268 9.58 7.32 12.24
C ARG A 268 9.87 5.89 12.72
N THR A 269 9.50 5.56 13.96
CA THR A 269 9.89 4.29 14.61
C THR A 269 8.70 3.39 14.89
N CYS A 270 8.93 2.07 14.96
CA CYS A 270 7.89 1.10 15.31
C CYS A 270 7.37 1.33 16.73
N ASP A 271 8.24 1.64 17.69
CA ASP A 271 7.82 1.94 19.06
C ASP A 271 7.05 3.26 19.13
N GLY A 272 7.42 4.24 18.30
CA GLY A 272 6.66 5.49 18.11
C GLY A 272 5.21 5.23 17.69
N THR A 273 4.97 4.30 16.76
CA THR A 273 3.59 3.96 16.34
C THR A 273 2.74 3.45 17.51
N ARG A 274 3.31 2.57 18.35
CA ARG A 274 2.61 1.97 19.50
C ARG A 274 2.36 3.00 20.58
N PHE A 275 3.39 3.75 20.95
CA PHE A 275 3.30 4.80 21.96
C PHE A 275 2.24 5.84 21.58
N MET A 276 2.27 6.31 20.32
CA MET A 276 1.33 7.28 19.79
C MET A 276 -0.10 6.75 19.82
N ALA A 277 -0.34 5.51 19.37
CA ALA A 277 -1.67 4.93 19.43
C ALA A 277 -2.20 4.77 20.87
N LEU A 278 -1.34 4.39 21.84
CA LEU A 278 -1.71 4.34 23.25
C LEU A 278 -2.09 5.71 23.81
N MET A 279 -1.30 6.74 23.49
CA MET A 279 -1.55 8.11 23.93
C MET A 279 -2.84 8.67 23.33
N LEU A 280 -3.08 8.45 22.04
CA LEU A 280 -4.32 8.85 21.40
C LEU A 280 -5.53 8.12 22.00
N ARG A 281 -5.41 6.82 22.30
CA ARG A 281 -6.50 6.06 22.95
C ARG A 281 -6.80 6.53 24.37
N SER A 282 -5.79 6.87 25.17
CA SER A 282 -6.04 7.42 26.52
C SER A 282 -6.68 8.81 26.47
N LEU A 283 -6.56 9.51 25.35
CA LEU A 283 -7.29 10.75 25.07
C LEU A 283 -8.69 10.53 24.46
N GLY A 284 -9.10 9.29 24.19
CA GLY A 284 -10.42 8.94 23.65
C GLY A 284 -10.48 8.78 22.13
N PHE A 285 -9.36 8.87 21.42
CA PHE A 285 -9.32 8.64 19.97
C PHE A 285 -9.25 7.15 19.62
N ARG A 286 -9.90 6.75 18.53
CA ARG A 286 -9.91 5.37 18.04
C ARG A 286 -8.70 5.10 17.14
N ALA A 287 -7.53 5.05 17.76
CA ALA A 287 -6.24 4.87 17.09
C ALA A 287 -5.73 3.42 17.15
N ILE A 288 -5.24 2.91 16.01
CA ILE A 288 -4.64 1.59 15.89
C ILE A 288 -3.25 1.66 15.25
N PRO A 289 -2.21 1.03 15.85
CA PRO A 289 -0.88 1.04 15.28
C PRO A 289 -0.70 -0.07 14.23
N ILE A 290 0.04 0.22 13.16
CA ILE A 290 0.54 -0.75 12.20
C ILE A 290 2.04 -0.52 12.01
N SER A 291 2.86 -1.51 12.37
CA SER A 291 4.32 -1.45 12.27
C SER A 291 4.93 -2.73 11.71
N GLY A 292 6.16 -2.65 11.22
CA GLY A 292 6.88 -3.80 10.65
C GLY A 292 7.24 -4.89 11.68
N GLN A 293 7.18 -4.58 12.97
CA GLN A 293 7.39 -5.55 14.05
C GLN A 293 6.14 -6.40 14.36
N MET A 294 4.98 -6.05 13.81
CA MET A 294 3.76 -6.84 13.99
C MET A 294 3.79 -8.06 13.07
N THR A 295 3.21 -9.17 13.54
CA THR A 295 2.98 -10.34 12.69
C THR A 295 2.01 -9.99 11.57
N GLN A 296 2.06 -10.72 10.45
CA GLN A 296 1.19 -10.46 9.30
C GLN A 296 -0.30 -10.52 9.69
N SER A 297 -0.69 -11.55 10.46
CA SER A 297 -2.06 -11.69 10.95
C SER A 297 -2.51 -10.47 11.77
N LYS A 298 -1.65 -9.96 12.67
CA LYS A 298 -1.95 -8.75 13.45
C LYS A 298 -2.06 -7.49 12.57
N ARG A 299 -1.22 -7.35 11.55
CA ARG A 299 -1.31 -6.23 10.59
C ARG A 299 -2.60 -6.27 9.78
N LEU A 300 -2.98 -7.46 9.29
CA LEU A 300 -4.24 -7.65 8.55
C LEU A 300 -5.45 -7.42 9.45
N GLY A 301 -5.45 -7.92 10.67
CA GLY A 301 -6.50 -7.67 11.66
C GLY A 301 -6.66 -6.17 11.94
N ALA A 302 -5.55 -5.46 12.18
CA ALA A 302 -5.58 -4.01 12.38
C ALA A 302 -6.12 -3.24 11.16
N LEU A 303 -5.72 -3.66 9.96
CA LEU A 303 -6.23 -3.09 8.71
C LEU A 303 -7.72 -3.34 8.54
N ASN A 304 -8.21 -4.54 8.86
CA ASN A 304 -9.62 -4.90 8.76
C ASN A 304 -10.47 -4.05 9.72
N LYS A 305 -10.03 -3.82 10.96
CA LYS A 305 -10.70 -2.91 11.90
C LYS A 305 -10.78 -1.48 11.36
N PHE A 306 -9.71 -1.01 10.73
CA PHE A 306 -9.70 0.30 10.08
C PHE A 306 -10.66 0.36 8.88
N LYS A 307 -10.65 -0.66 8.01
CA LYS A 307 -11.57 -0.78 6.86
C LYS A 307 -13.04 -0.87 7.29
N ALA A 308 -13.33 -1.55 8.39
CA ALA A 308 -14.66 -1.69 8.95
C ALA A 308 -15.17 -0.42 9.66
N GLY A 309 -14.31 0.59 9.84
CA GLY A 309 -14.65 1.82 10.54
C GLY A 309 -14.67 1.71 12.07
N GLU A 310 -14.22 0.58 12.64
CA GLU A 310 -14.06 0.41 14.10
C GLU A 310 -13.02 1.39 14.67
N CYS A 311 -11.98 1.68 13.88
CA CYS A 311 -10.98 2.70 14.15
C CYS A 311 -10.88 3.63 12.95
N ASN A 312 -10.83 4.94 13.18
CA ASN A 312 -10.65 5.94 12.13
C ASN A 312 -9.23 6.54 12.08
N ILE A 313 -8.34 6.19 13.01
CA ILE A 313 -6.95 6.66 13.01
C ILE A 313 -5.98 5.49 12.90
N LEU A 314 -5.17 5.50 11.85
CA LEU A 314 -4.10 4.53 11.62
C LEU A 314 -2.74 5.17 11.89
N VAL A 315 -2.01 4.68 12.88
CA VAL A 315 -0.64 5.15 13.17
C VAL A 315 0.36 4.17 12.56
N CYS A 316 1.25 4.62 11.68
CA CYS A 316 2.12 3.72 10.94
C CYS A 316 3.52 4.26 10.66
N THR A 317 4.45 3.34 10.38
CA THR A 317 5.73 3.68 9.76
C THR A 317 5.62 3.60 8.24
N ASP A 318 6.57 4.21 7.54
CA ASP A 318 6.66 4.12 6.08
C ASP A 318 6.61 2.68 5.60
N VAL A 319 7.42 1.79 6.17
CA VAL A 319 7.49 0.38 5.78
C VAL A 319 6.14 -0.31 5.97
N ALA A 320 5.47 -0.03 7.09
CA ALA A 320 4.27 -0.76 7.46
C ALA A 320 3.03 -0.32 6.68
N SER A 321 2.98 0.94 6.24
CA SER A 321 1.92 1.50 5.38
C SER A 321 2.03 1.08 3.91
N ARG A 322 3.18 0.58 3.49
CA ARG A 322 3.45 0.23 2.09
C ARG A 322 2.84 -1.13 1.77
N GLY A 323 2.19 -1.18 0.61
CA GLY A 323 1.48 -2.34 0.09
C GLY A 323 0.22 -2.76 0.83
N LEU A 324 -0.07 -2.25 2.03
CA LEU A 324 -1.39 -2.49 2.61
C LEU A 324 -2.44 -1.80 1.73
N ASP A 325 -3.52 -2.53 1.46
CA ASP A 325 -4.73 -1.99 0.86
C ASP A 325 -5.46 -1.08 1.84
N ILE A 326 -4.86 0.06 2.12
CA ILE A 326 -5.46 1.06 2.96
C ILE A 326 -6.40 1.85 2.06
N PRO A 327 -7.71 1.90 2.36
CA PRO A 327 -8.64 2.77 1.68
C PRO A 327 -8.09 4.20 1.67
N SER A 328 -8.44 4.99 0.65
CA SER A 328 -8.03 6.39 0.68
C SER A 328 -8.65 7.06 1.91
N VAL A 329 -7.79 7.75 2.65
CA VAL A 329 -8.13 8.45 3.88
C VAL A 329 -8.40 9.93 3.62
N ASP A 330 -9.12 10.58 4.52
CA ASP A 330 -9.46 12.01 4.41
C ASP A 330 -8.24 12.88 4.76
N MET A 331 -7.44 12.43 5.72
CA MET A 331 -6.29 13.17 6.23
C MET A 331 -5.02 12.31 6.36
N VAL A 332 -3.89 12.88 5.97
CA VAL A 332 -2.55 12.35 6.24
C VAL A 332 -1.79 13.33 7.11
N ILE A 333 -1.31 12.88 8.27
CA ILE A 333 -0.46 13.67 9.16
C ILE A 333 0.96 13.09 9.14
N ASN A 334 1.92 13.85 8.64
CA ASN A 334 3.33 13.59 8.86
C ASN A 334 3.69 14.08 10.26
N TYR A 335 3.49 13.21 11.26
CA TYR A 335 3.93 13.51 12.61
C TYR A 335 5.45 13.63 12.62
N ASP A 336 6.18 12.66 12.08
CA ASP A 336 7.62 12.78 11.84
C ASP A 336 7.89 13.08 10.36
N ILE A 337 8.71 14.09 10.07
CA ILE A 337 9.07 14.41 8.68
C ILE A 337 9.94 13.28 8.09
N PRO A 338 9.63 12.78 6.86
CA PRO A 338 10.42 11.74 6.23
C PRO A 338 11.83 12.25 5.90
N THR A 339 12.84 11.42 6.15
CA THR A 339 14.25 11.76 5.86
C THR A 339 14.56 11.79 4.36
N ASN A 340 13.76 11.08 3.55
CA ASN A 340 13.79 11.13 2.10
C ASN A 340 12.56 11.88 1.58
N SER A 341 12.78 12.98 0.86
CA SER A 341 11.70 13.83 0.34
C SER A 341 10.72 13.09 -0.59
N LYS A 342 11.16 12.00 -1.24
CA LYS A 342 10.26 11.18 -2.07
C LYS A 342 9.20 10.44 -1.25
N ASP A 343 9.54 10.06 -0.02
CA ASP A 343 8.60 9.37 0.86
C ASP A 343 7.42 10.26 1.23
N TYR A 344 7.62 11.58 1.28
CA TYR A 344 6.53 12.54 1.46
C TYR A 344 5.42 12.37 0.42
N ILE A 345 5.76 12.31 -0.87
CA ILE A 345 4.80 12.12 -1.97
C ILE A 345 4.00 10.83 -1.78
N HIS A 346 4.66 9.76 -1.34
CA HIS A 346 4.01 8.47 -1.09
C HIS A 346 3.08 8.48 0.13
N ARG A 347 3.42 9.27 1.16
CA ARG A 347 2.60 9.44 2.36
C ARG A 347 1.35 10.26 2.04
N VAL A 348 1.52 11.47 1.50
CA VAL A 348 0.37 12.34 1.18
C VAL A 348 -0.49 11.77 0.04
N GLY A 349 0.08 10.96 -0.85
CA GLY A 349 -0.66 10.17 -1.84
C GLY A 349 -1.53 9.04 -1.26
N ARG A 350 -1.69 8.93 0.07
CA ARG A 350 -2.69 8.05 0.72
C ARG A 350 -4.06 8.72 0.83
N THR A 351 -4.11 10.04 0.71
CA THR A 351 -5.36 10.80 0.62
C THR A 351 -5.58 11.27 -0.83
N ALA A 352 -6.69 11.97 -1.08
CA ALA A 352 -7.05 12.57 -2.37
C ALA A 352 -6.98 11.60 -3.57
N ARG A 353 -7.41 10.34 -3.39
CA ARG A 353 -7.44 9.34 -4.49
C ARG A 353 -8.78 9.31 -5.21
N ALA A 354 -8.75 8.85 -6.46
CA ALA A 354 -9.94 8.62 -7.29
C ALA A 354 -10.85 9.85 -7.39
N GLY A 355 -10.25 11.05 -7.55
CA GLY A 355 -10.98 12.31 -7.71
C GLY A 355 -11.48 12.95 -6.40
N ARG A 356 -11.30 12.30 -5.24
CA ARG A 356 -11.64 12.91 -3.95
C ARG A 356 -10.64 13.99 -3.55
N SER A 357 -11.09 14.96 -2.75
CA SER A 357 -10.22 15.89 -2.04
C SER A 357 -9.59 15.24 -0.82
N GLY A 358 -8.51 15.83 -0.33
CA GLY A 358 -7.80 15.32 0.83
C GLY A 358 -6.83 16.33 1.41
N VAL A 359 -6.45 16.14 2.67
CA VAL A 359 -5.50 17.03 3.36
C VAL A 359 -4.24 16.29 3.82
N GLY A 360 -3.08 16.87 3.54
CA GLY A 360 -1.78 16.43 4.03
C GLY A 360 -1.17 17.49 4.93
N ILE A 361 -1.00 17.20 6.21
CA ILE A 361 -0.45 18.14 7.21
C ILE A 361 0.91 17.63 7.70
N SER A 362 1.93 18.48 7.66
CA SER A 362 3.27 18.17 8.17
C SER A 362 3.59 18.95 9.44
N LEU A 363 3.81 18.25 10.56
CA LEU A 363 4.26 18.87 11.81
C LEU A 363 5.79 18.93 11.82
N VAL A 364 6.34 20.13 11.62
CA VAL A 364 7.78 20.36 11.48
C VAL A 364 8.32 20.96 12.77
N ASN A 365 9.26 20.28 13.43
CA ASN A 365 9.97 20.86 14.58
C ASN A 365 11.36 21.38 14.20
N GLN A 366 12.04 21.99 15.16
CA GLN A 366 13.36 22.60 14.97
C GLN A 366 14.45 21.62 14.46
N TYR A 367 14.29 20.31 14.68
CA TYR A 367 15.26 19.29 14.28
C TYR A 367 14.97 18.71 12.88
N GLU A 368 13.79 18.99 12.32
CA GLU A 368 13.29 18.38 11.08
C GLU A 368 13.21 19.37 9.92
N LEU A 369 13.57 20.64 10.16
CA LEU A 369 13.46 21.72 9.19
C LEU A 369 14.22 21.42 7.89
N GLU A 370 15.44 20.87 7.99
CA GLU A 370 16.24 20.55 6.79
C GLU A 370 15.55 19.51 5.90
N TRP A 371 14.98 18.44 6.49
CA TRP A 371 14.23 17.43 5.74
C TRP A 371 12.98 18.02 5.10
N TYR A 372 12.28 18.92 5.81
CA TYR A 372 11.13 19.62 5.28
C TYR A 372 11.49 20.52 4.08
N LEU A 373 12.60 21.26 4.15
CA LEU A 373 13.06 22.09 3.03
C LEU A 373 13.41 21.25 1.79
N GLN A 374 13.90 20.03 1.96
CA GLN A 374 14.11 19.11 0.82
C GLN A 374 12.79 18.65 0.19
N ILE A 375 11.70 18.58 0.96
CA ILE A 375 10.36 18.29 0.45
C ILE A 375 9.87 19.44 -0.42
N GLU A 376 9.90 20.69 0.10
CA GLU A 376 9.49 21.87 -0.68
C GLU A 376 10.31 22.03 -1.96
N LYS A 377 11.62 21.77 -1.89
CA LYS A 377 12.51 21.75 -3.05
C LYS A 377 12.11 20.67 -4.07
N LEU A 378 11.70 19.49 -3.61
CA LEU A 378 11.28 18.39 -4.49
C LEU A 378 9.96 18.70 -5.20
N ILE A 379 8.99 19.27 -4.48
CA ILE A 379 7.67 19.63 -5.05
C ILE A 379 7.69 20.95 -5.84
N GLY A 380 8.76 21.74 -5.70
CA GLY A 380 8.94 22.99 -6.43
C GLY A 380 8.02 24.13 -5.96
N LYS A 381 7.41 24.02 -4.77
CA LYS A 381 6.54 25.06 -4.19
C LYS A 381 6.68 25.13 -2.67
N LYS A 382 6.43 26.32 -2.12
CA LYS A 382 6.23 26.53 -0.68
C LYS A 382 4.83 26.06 -0.30
N LEU A 383 4.72 25.31 0.79
CA LEU A 383 3.41 24.89 1.30
C LEU A 383 2.84 26.01 2.19
N PRO A 384 1.51 26.23 2.18
CA PRO A 384 0.88 27.13 3.14
C PRO A 384 0.93 26.57 4.57
N GLU A 385 0.90 27.46 5.55
CA GLU A 385 0.83 27.06 6.95
C GLU A 385 -0.57 26.50 7.31
N TYR A 386 -0.63 25.57 8.25
CA TYR A 386 -1.87 25.10 8.85
C TYR A 386 -2.29 26.10 9.94
N PRO A 387 -3.50 26.68 9.86
CA PRO A 387 -3.97 27.60 10.89
C PRO A 387 -4.21 26.81 12.18
N ALA A 388 -3.55 27.19 13.27
CA ALA A 388 -3.77 26.60 14.58
C ALA A 388 -3.61 27.70 15.63
N GLU A 389 -4.65 27.91 16.43
CA GLU A 389 -4.66 28.90 17.50
C GLU A 389 -3.82 28.40 18.68
N GLU A 390 -2.72 29.08 18.97
CA GLU A 390 -1.73 28.58 19.94
C GLU A 390 -2.31 28.44 21.34
N ASP A 391 -3.18 29.35 21.77
CA ASP A 391 -3.83 29.30 23.08
C ASP A 391 -4.74 28.08 23.22
N GLU A 392 -5.48 27.72 22.16
CA GLU A 392 -6.32 26.52 22.14
C GLU A 392 -5.46 25.25 22.20
N VAL A 393 -4.35 25.22 21.45
CA VAL A 393 -3.40 24.11 21.47
C VAL A 393 -2.78 23.93 22.85
N LEU A 394 -2.36 25.03 23.49
CA LEU A 394 -1.72 25.00 24.80
C LEU A 394 -2.69 24.64 25.92
N SER A 395 -4.00 24.88 25.76
CA SER A 395 -5.03 24.43 26.69
C SER A 395 -5.07 22.89 26.83
N LEU A 396 -4.60 22.16 25.81
CA LEU A 396 -4.52 20.69 25.81
C LEU A 396 -3.31 20.14 26.55
N LEU A 397 -2.34 20.99 26.93
CA LEU A 397 -1.02 20.58 27.41
C LEU A 397 -1.08 19.65 28.62
N GLU A 398 -1.92 19.96 29.60
CA GLU A 398 -2.04 19.17 30.82
C GLU A 398 -2.57 17.76 30.52
N ARG A 399 -3.72 17.69 29.84
CA ARG A 399 -4.38 16.44 29.44
C ARG A 399 -3.46 15.57 28.57
N VAL A 400 -2.77 16.16 27.59
CA VAL A 400 -1.83 15.45 26.71
C VAL A 400 -0.62 14.95 27.50
N SER A 401 -0.11 15.75 28.45
CA SER A 401 1.03 15.35 29.28
C SER A 401 0.68 14.17 30.19
N GLU A 402 -0.52 14.14 30.77
CA GLU A 402 -1.01 13.01 31.56
C GLU A 402 -1.15 11.75 30.70
N ALA A 403 -1.77 11.86 29.53
CA ALA A 403 -1.91 10.77 28.56
C ALA A 403 -0.55 10.17 28.16
N LYS A 404 0.46 11.03 27.93
CA LYS A 404 1.84 10.60 27.65
C LYS A 404 2.48 9.85 28.82
N LYS A 405 2.28 10.32 30.06
CA LYS A 405 2.79 9.63 31.26
C LYS A 405 2.18 8.24 31.40
N LEU A 406 0.85 8.14 31.29
CA LEU A 406 0.13 6.86 31.35
C LEU A 406 0.62 5.88 30.26
N SER A 407 0.75 6.36 29.02
CA SER A 407 1.22 5.53 27.90
C SER A 407 2.66 5.04 28.07
N ALA A 408 3.53 5.87 28.67
CA ALA A 408 4.90 5.50 28.98
C ALA A 408 4.98 4.44 30.09
N MET A 409 4.07 4.49 31.09
CA MET A 409 3.97 3.46 32.13
C MET A 409 3.52 2.13 31.51
N ASN A 410 2.47 2.13 30.69
CA ASN A 410 1.97 0.92 30.03
C ASN A 410 3.06 0.26 29.15
N MET A 411 3.79 1.05 28.36
CA MET A 411 4.89 0.52 27.53
C MET A 411 6.00 -0.14 28.36
N LYS A 412 6.30 0.36 29.57
CA LYS A 412 7.30 -0.24 30.47
C LYS A 412 6.81 -1.55 31.08
N GLU A 413 5.54 -1.62 31.47
CA GLU A 413 4.94 -2.84 32.03
C GLU A 413 4.89 -3.98 31.01
N SER A 414 4.54 -3.69 29.75
CA SER A 414 4.59 -4.66 28.65
C SER A 414 6.02 -5.11 28.34
N GLY A 415 7.01 -4.21 28.46
CA GLY A 415 8.42 -4.52 28.22
C GLY A 415 9.09 -5.36 29.32
N GLY A 416 8.66 -5.21 30.58
CA GLY A 416 9.17 -5.94 31.74
C GLY A 416 8.69 -7.40 31.83
N ARG A 417 7.61 -7.76 31.13
CA ARG A 417 7.03 -9.11 31.12
C ARG A 417 7.67 -10.09 30.12
N LYS A 418 8.87 -9.78 29.61
CA LYS A 418 9.68 -10.70 28.79
C LYS A 418 10.26 -11.87 29.61
N LYS A 419 9.38 -12.77 30.07
CA LYS A 419 9.69 -14.20 30.27
C LYS A 419 8.48 -15.16 30.21
N ARG A 420 7.33 -14.75 29.68
CA ARG A 420 6.28 -15.70 29.25
C ARG A 420 5.80 -15.34 27.85
N ARG A 421 6.15 -16.23 26.90
CA ARG A 421 5.61 -16.26 25.53
C ARG A 421 4.07 -16.37 25.63
N GLY A 422 3.33 -15.44 25.03
CA GLY A 422 1.93 -15.68 24.64
C GLY A 422 0.84 -14.81 25.25
N GLU A 423 1.12 -13.63 25.84
CA GLU A 423 0.08 -12.78 26.46
C GLU A 423 0.16 -11.29 26.02
N ASP A 424 0.50 -11.02 24.76
CA ASP A 424 0.29 -9.69 24.15
C ASP A 424 -1.14 -9.55 23.58
N ASP A 425 -2.06 -10.42 24.00
CA ASP A 425 -3.26 -10.78 23.24
C ASP A 425 -4.57 -10.14 23.74
N GLU A 426 -4.62 -9.48 24.92
CA GLU A 426 -5.90 -8.99 25.47
C GLU A 426 -6.10 -7.46 25.49
N GLU A 427 -5.04 -6.66 25.43
CA GLU A 427 -5.18 -5.20 25.63
C GLU A 427 -5.81 -4.46 24.44
N SER A 428 -5.73 -5.05 23.24
CA SER A 428 -6.34 -4.50 22.02
C SER A 428 -7.83 -4.80 21.91
N GLU A 429 -8.34 -5.78 22.66
CA GLU A 429 -9.74 -6.22 22.62
C GLU A 429 -10.59 -5.55 23.72
N ARG A 430 -10.04 -5.36 24.92
CA ARG A 430 -10.79 -4.83 26.07
C ARG A 430 -11.32 -3.40 25.89
N PHE A 431 -10.71 -2.58 25.04
CA PHE A 431 -11.15 -1.19 24.83
C PHE A 431 -12.27 -1.05 23.78
N LEU A 432 -12.48 -2.05 22.92
CA LEU A 432 -13.51 -2.00 21.86
C LEU A 432 -14.84 -2.64 22.31
N ASP A 433 -14.81 -3.52 23.31
CA ASP A 433 -16.01 -4.20 23.84
C ASP A 433 -16.68 -3.45 25.01
N GLY A 434 -16.12 -2.31 25.45
CA GLY A 434 -16.61 -1.52 26.60
C GLY A 434 -17.86 -0.69 26.36
N GLY A 435 -18.54 -0.87 25.22
CA GLY A 435 -19.53 0.06 24.69
C GLY A 435 -20.99 -0.30 24.87
N ASN A 436 -21.41 -1.21 25.78
CA ASN A 436 -22.84 -1.30 26.15
C ASN A 436 -23.14 -2.16 27.40
N LYS A 437 -22.95 -1.64 28.62
CA LYS A 437 -23.66 -2.16 29.81
C LYS A 437 -24.06 -1.04 30.76
N GLY A 438 -25.07 -0.28 30.34
CA GLY A 438 -25.86 0.56 31.24
C GLY A 438 -26.81 -0.30 32.08
N GLY A 439 -26.63 -0.24 33.41
CA GLY A 439 -27.71 -0.24 34.40
C GLY A 439 -28.64 -1.45 34.52
N SER A 440 -28.29 -2.40 35.38
CA SER A 440 -29.26 -2.88 36.40
C SER A 440 -28.50 -3.55 37.54
N ARG A 441 -28.40 -2.85 38.67
CA ARG A 441 -28.04 -3.45 39.96
C ARG A 441 -29.25 -3.37 40.89
N ASP A 442 -29.41 -4.47 41.61
CA ASP A 442 -30.17 -4.68 42.84
C ASP A 442 -31.69 -4.94 42.76
N LYS A 443 -32.03 -6.21 42.96
CA LYS A 443 -32.85 -6.61 44.13
C LYS A 443 -32.35 -7.93 44.73
N LYS A 444 -32.00 -7.84 46.02
CA LYS A 444 -31.70 -8.90 46.97
C LYS A 444 -32.81 -9.96 47.04
N SER A 445 -32.47 -11.24 47.26
CA SER A 445 -32.82 -11.92 48.52
C SER A 445 -32.17 -13.30 48.66
N SER A 446 -31.72 -13.55 49.89
CA SER A 446 -31.18 -14.76 50.50
C SER A 446 -32.06 -16.02 50.44
N LYS A 447 -31.42 -17.20 50.38
CA LYS A 447 -31.54 -18.36 51.32
C LYS A 447 -31.05 -19.62 50.59
N LYS A 448 -29.94 -20.24 51.02
CA LYS A 448 -29.81 -21.32 52.03
C LYS A 448 -30.19 -22.73 51.49
N PHE A 449 -29.21 -23.63 51.64
CA PHE A 449 -29.26 -25.09 51.86
C PHE A 449 -29.32 -26.08 50.68
N LYS A 450 -28.32 -26.99 50.72
CA LYS A 450 -28.28 -28.45 50.44
C LYS A 450 -28.94 -28.93 49.13
N ARG A 451 -28.28 -29.78 48.34
CA ARG A 451 -27.61 -31.02 48.73
C ARG A 451 -26.64 -31.45 47.64
#